data_AF-A0A922VJD7-F1
#
_entry.id   AF-A0A922VJD7-F1
#
_cell.length_a   1.000
_cell.length_b   1.000
_cell.length_c   1.000
_cell.angle_alpha   90.00
_cell.angle_beta   90.00
_cell.angle_gamma   90.00
#
_symmetry.space_group_name_H-M   'P 1'
#
loop_
_entity.id
_entity.type
_entity.pdbx_description
1 polymer ?
#
loop_
_entity_poly.entity_id
_entity_poly.type
_entity_poly.pdbx_seq_one_letter_code
_entity_poly.pdbx_strand_id
1 'polypeptide(L)'
;MTTHPPQTRILATEPLSAQPASAAPDRLGRLITIAATAMFVATGGAALSVLFDATGGISVDRVLLIALLLNIALILFGWRRDAAMREAALLNAAAEARALAQATRDPLTGLVNRRALVEDGCAMIAQAKRRYKAVALLMINIDQFRRINHHHGHAIGDALLREFADVIAVIAPAGALIARPGGDGFACA
;
A
#
# COMPACT_ATOMS: atom_id res chain seq x y z
N MET A 1 24.20 -10.40 -48.59
CA MET A 1 24.37 -11.40 -47.52
C MET A 1 24.73 -10.63 -46.24
N THR A 2 23.73 -10.11 -45.56
CA THR A 2 23.87 -9.16 -44.45
C THR A 2 23.06 -9.68 -43.27
N THR A 3 23.77 -10.15 -42.25
CA THR A 3 23.20 -10.71 -41.02
C THR A 3 22.73 -9.59 -40.10
N HIS A 4 21.41 -9.39 -40.01
CA HIS A 4 20.78 -8.60 -38.95
C HIS A 4 20.88 -9.33 -37.61
N PRO A 5 21.30 -8.68 -36.51
CA PRO A 5 21.13 -9.22 -35.17
C PRO A 5 19.69 -8.98 -34.66
N PRO A 6 19.19 -9.81 -33.71
CA PRO A 6 17.79 -9.81 -33.30
C PRO A 6 17.46 -8.61 -32.40
N GLN A 7 16.34 -7.95 -32.70
CA GLN A 7 15.76 -6.91 -31.84
C GLN A 7 15.16 -7.56 -30.59
N THR A 8 15.83 -7.40 -29.45
CA THR A 8 15.26 -7.71 -28.14
C THR A 8 14.26 -6.61 -27.78
N ARG A 9 12.99 -6.87 -28.07
CA ARG A 9 11.85 -6.05 -27.65
C ARG A 9 11.71 -6.17 -26.12
N ILE A 10 12.39 -5.29 -25.40
CA ILE A 10 12.22 -5.16 -23.94
C ILE A 10 10.81 -4.61 -23.72
N LEU A 11 9.98 -5.46 -23.11
CA LEU A 11 8.66 -5.12 -22.58
C LEU A 11 8.80 -3.87 -21.70
N ALA A 12 8.18 -2.77 -22.13
CA ALA A 12 7.87 -1.66 -21.26
C ALA A 12 6.96 -2.21 -20.15
N THR A 13 7.53 -2.46 -18.99
CA THR A 13 6.76 -2.61 -17.76
C THR A 13 6.17 -1.24 -17.46
N GLU A 14 4.91 -1.05 -17.85
CA GLU A 14 4.10 0.06 -17.35
C GLU A 14 4.24 0.12 -15.82
N PRO A 15 4.43 1.30 -15.22
CA PRO A 15 4.31 1.41 -13.78
C PRO A 15 2.87 1.04 -13.45
N LEU A 16 2.70 -0.06 -12.71
CA LEU A 16 1.45 -0.46 -12.09
C LEU A 16 1.02 0.72 -11.22
N SER A 17 0.22 1.62 -11.81
CA SER A 17 -0.48 2.64 -11.07
C SER A 17 -1.27 1.88 -10.02
N ALA A 18 -0.86 2.02 -8.76
CA ALA A 18 -1.68 1.66 -7.63
C ALA A 18 -2.90 2.59 -7.69
N GLN A 19 -3.84 2.26 -8.58
CA GLN A 19 -5.21 2.69 -8.45
C GLN A 19 -5.57 2.30 -7.01
N PRO A 20 -6.00 3.24 -6.15
CA PRO A 20 -6.63 2.85 -4.92
C PRO A 20 -7.72 1.89 -5.36
N ALA A 21 -7.63 0.63 -4.94
CA ALA A 21 -8.66 -0.36 -5.19
C ALA A 21 -9.93 0.37 -4.83
N SER A 22 -10.73 0.69 -5.85
CA SER A 22 -11.97 1.42 -5.63
C SER A 22 -12.70 0.53 -4.65
N ALA A 23 -12.83 1.01 -3.41
CA ALA A 23 -13.53 0.28 -2.38
C ALA A 23 -14.97 0.29 -2.87
N ALA A 24 -15.27 -0.67 -3.75
CA ALA A 24 -16.57 -0.87 -4.29
C ALA A 24 -17.44 -0.98 -3.04
N PRO A 25 -18.46 -0.13 -2.90
CA PRO A 25 -19.35 -0.23 -1.76
C PRO A 25 -19.74 -1.70 -1.65
N ASP A 26 -19.72 -2.29 -0.45
CA ASP A 26 -19.95 -3.72 -0.22
C ASP A 26 -21.41 -4.08 -0.60
N ARG A 27 -21.64 -4.10 -1.91
CA ARG A 27 -22.92 -4.28 -2.58
C ARG A 27 -23.36 -5.71 -2.36
N LEU A 28 -22.40 -6.64 -2.31
CA LEU A 28 -22.62 -8.06 -2.03
C LEU A 28 -23.04 -8.27 -0.57
N GLY A 29 -22.33 -7.71 0.41
CA GLY A 29 -22.72 -7.79 1.82
C GLY A 29 -24.10 -7.20 2.07
N ARG A 30 -24.39 -6.03 1.48
CA ARG A 30 -25.72 -5.43 1.52
C ARG A 30 -26.78 -6.29 0.83
N LEU A 31 -26.50 -6.87 -0.34
CA LEU A 31 -27.45 -7.74 -1.04
C LEU A 31 -27.76 -8.98 -0.20
N ILE A 32 -26.74 -9.61 0.39
CA ILE A 32 -26.89 -10.81 1.22
C ILE A 32 -27.72 -10.48 2.46
N THR A 33 -27.46 -9.35 3.11
CA THR A 33 -28.20 -8.95 4.31
C THR A 33 -29.67 -8.65 3.98
N ILE A 34 -29.95 -7.94 2.88
CA ILE A 34 -31.32 -7.67 2.40
C ILE A 34 -32.02 -8.98 2.01
N ALA A 35 -31.34 -9.85 1.26
CA ALA A 35 -31.89 -11.12 0.80
C ALA A 35 -32.18 -12.08 1.97
N ALA A 36 -31.27 -12.20 2.93
CA ALA A 36 -31.46 -13.01 4.13
C ALA A 36 -32.62 -12.49 4.98
N THR A 37 -32.74 -11.17 5.11
CA THR A 37 -33.85 -10.54 5.83
C THR A 37 -35.18 -10.78 5.12
N ALA A 38 -35.24 -10.60 3.80
CA ALA A 38 -36.44 -10.83 3.00
C ALA A 38 -36.86 -12.31 3.01
N MET A 39 -35.91 -13.22 2.88
CA MET A 39 -36.14 -14.67 2.93
C MET A 39 -36.65 -15.09 4.32
N PHE A 40 -36.06 -14.57 5.40
CA PHE A 40 -36.52 -14.86 6.75
C PHE A 40 -37.95 -14.37 7.01
N VAL A 41 -38.31 -13.16 6.56
CA VAL A 41 -39.67 -12.63 6.68
C VAL A 41 -40.67 -13.47 5.86
N ALA A 42 -40.31 -13.84 4.63
CA ALA A 42 -41.18 -14.63 3.74
C ALA A 42 -41.40 -16.05 4.27
N THR A 43 -40.33 -16.75 4.65
CA THR A 43 -40.41 -18.12 5.18
C THR A 43 -41.01 -18.14 6.58
N GLY A 44 -40.69 -17.17 7.42
CA GLY A 44 -41.27 -17.01 8.76
C GLY A 44 -42.77 -16.74 8.71
N GLY A 45 -43.25 -15.91 7.77
CA GLY A 45 -44.68 -15.66 7.57
C GLY A 45 -45.45 -16.88 7.06
N ALA A 46 -44.92 -17.62 6.10
CA ALA A 46 -45.58 -18.81 5.56
C ALA A 46 -45.61 -19.98 6.56
N ALA A 47 -44.52 -20.21 7.29
CA ALA A 47 -44.46 -21.21 8.36
C ALA A 47 -45.42 -20.87 9.51
N LEU A 48 -45.60 -19.58 9.82
CA LEU A 48 -46.51 -19.09 10.84
C LEU A 48 -47.98 -19.36 10.50
N SER A 49 -48.41 -19.14 9.26
CA SER A 49 -49.79 -19.43 8.83
C SER A 49 -50.14 -20.92 8.99
N VAL A 50 -49.20 -21.81 8.64
CA VAL A 50 -49.41 -23.26 8.76
C VAL A 50 -49.42 -23.70 10.23
N LEU A 51 -48.58 -23.11 11.08
CA LEU A 51 -48.51 -23.45 12.49
C LEU A 51 -49.71 -22.88 13.29
N PHE A 52 -50.23 -21.71 12.90
CA PHE A 52 -51.41 -21.07 13.51
C PHE A 52 -52.67 -21.92 13.32
N ASP A 53 -52.86 -22.45 12.11
CA ASP A 53 -53.94 -23.40 11.81
C ASP A 53 -53.78 -24.73 12.57
N ALA A 54 -52.54 -25.14 12.86
CA ALA A 54 -52.26 -26.43 13.50
C ALA A 54 -52.25 -26.40 15.04
N THR A 55 -52.07 -25.23 15.70
CA THR A 55 -51.80 -25.16 17.15
C THR A 55 -52.82 -24.39 17.99
N GLY A 56 -53.92 -23.92 17.41
CA GLY A 56 -55.04 -23.39 18.20
C GLY A 56 -54.73 -22.06 18.91
N GLY A 57 -53.99 -21.16 18.26
CA GLY A 57 -53.91 -19.77 18.68
C GLY A 57 -52.79 -19.44 19.66
N ILE A 58 -51.54 -19.69 19.28
CA ILE A 58 -50.45 -18.86 19.79
C ILE A 58 -50.74 -17.43 19.32
N SER A 59 -50.88 -16.48 20.25
CA SER A 59 -51.20 -15.08 19.95
C SER A 59 -50.18 -14.49 18.98
N VAL A 60 -50.64 -14.20 17.76
CA VAL A 60 -49.87 -13.69 16.60
C VAL A 60 -48.90 -12.58 16.98
N ASP A 61 -49.29 -11.75 17.97
CA ASP A 61 -48.51 -10.66 18.52
C ASP A 61 -47.12 -11.06 19.04
N ARG A 62 -46.97 -12.23 19.69
CA ARG A 62 -45.65 -12.66 20.22
C ARG A 62 -44.68 -13.03 19.11
N VAL A 63 -45.17 -13.64 18.02
CA VAL A 63 -44.31 -14.02 16.89
C VAL A 63 -43.85 -12.78 16.13
N LEU A 64 -44.74 -11.81 15.95
CA LEU A 64 -44.40 -10.52 15.34
C LEU A 64 -43.37 -9.75 16.18
N LEU A 65 -43.48 -9.76 17.51
CA LEU A 65 -42.50 -9.14 18.40
C LEU A 65 -41.12 -9.80 18.29
N ILE A 66 -41.06 -11.14 18.27
CA ILE A 66 -39.79 -11.87 18.12
C ILE A 66 -39.15 -11.57 16.76
N ALA A 67 -39.95 -11.57 15.68
CA ALA A 67 -39.47 -11.25 14.33
C ALA A 67 -38.94 -9.81 14.23
N LEU A 68 -39.64 -8.84 14.83
CA LEU A 68 -39.22 -7.44 14.89
C LEU A 68 -37.91 -7.27 15.66
N LEU A 69 -37.81 -7.88 16.85
CA LEU A 69 -36.61 -7.81 17.68
C LEU A 69 -35.40 -8.44 16.97
N LEU A 70 -35.60 -9.57 16.29
CA LEU A 70 -34.55 -10.21 15.52
C LEU A 70 -34.11 -9.34 14.33
N ASN A 71 -35.04 -8.70 13.63
CA ASN A 71 -34.74 -7.79 12.52
C ASN A 71 -33.90 -6.60 12.99
N ILE A 72 -34.30 -5.96 14.09
CA ILE A 72 -33.55 -4.86 14.72
C ILE A 72 -32.15 -5.34 15.13
N ALA A 73 -32.05 -6.52 15.76
CA ALA A 73 -30.76 -7.09 16.16
C ALA A 73 -29.84 -7.35 14.96
N LEU A 74 -30.36 -7.85 13.85
CA LEU A 74 -29.59 -8.08 12.61
C LEU A 74 -29.12 -6.77 11.98
N ILE A 75 -29.98 -5.75 11.93
CA ILE A 75 -29.61 -4.42 11.43
C ILE A 75 -28.49 -3.82 12.28
N LEU A 76 -28.65 -3.83 13.62
CA LEU A 76 -27.63 -3.31 14.55
C LEU A 76 -26.33 -4.10 14.45
N PHE A 77 -26.40 -5.42 14.32
CA PHE A 77 -25.21 -6.27 14.17
C PHE A 77 -24.48 -5.98 12.85
N GLY A 78 -25.22 -5.85 11.74
CA GLY A 78 -24.67 -5.45 10.45
C GLY A 78 -24.00 -4.07 10.51
N TRP A 79 -24.68 -3.08 11.09
CA TRP A 79 -24.15 -1.73 11.25
C TRP A 79 -22.88 -1.70 12.10
N ARG A 80 -22.87 -2.42 13.23
CA ARG A 80 -21.69 -2.50 14.12
C ARG A 80 -20.51 -3.14 13.41
N ARG A 81 -20.75 -4.20 12.64
CA ARG A 81 -19.70 -4.91 11.90
C ARG A 81 -19.12 -4.06 10.77
N ASP A 82 -19.94 -3.34 10.02
CA ASP A 82 -19.48 -2.42 8.98
C ASP A 82 -18.67 -1.26 9.55
N ALA A 83 -19.10 -0.70 10.69
CA ALA A 83 -18.37 0.36 11.37
C ALA A 83 -16.96 -0.11 11.81
N ALA A 84 -16.87 -1.29 12.44
CA ALA A 84 -15.61 -1.87 12.88
C ALA A 84 -14.64 -2.17 11.72
N MET A 85 -15.16 -2.65 10.58
CA MET A 85 -14.34 -2.94 9.40
C MET A 85 -13.76 -1.67 8.76
N ARG A 86 -14.51 -0.56 8.75
CA ARG A 86 -14.03 0.73 8.21
C ARG A 86 -12.90 1.31 9.04
N GLU A 87 -13.03 1.25 10.36
CA GLU A 87 -11.99 1.73 11.27
C GLU A 87 -10.68 0.95 11.11
N ALA A 88 -10.77 -0.38 11.05
CA ALA A 88 -9.61 -1.24 10.81
C ALA A 88 -8.93 -0.96 9.45
N ALA A 89 -9.73 -0.73 8.40
CA ALA A 89 -9.21 -0.40 7.08
C ALA A 89 -8.47 0.94 7.04
N LEU A 90 -9.00 1.97 7.72
CA LEU A 90 -8.33 3.27 7.81
C LEU A 90 -7.01 3.20 8.59
N LEU A 91 -7.00 2.45 9.70
CA LEU A 91 -5.79 2.24 10.49
C LEU A 91 -4.70 1.50 9.70
N ASN A 92 -5.07 0.43 8.97
CA ASN A 92 -4.13 -0.29 8.10
C ASN A 92 -3.60 0.59 6.97
N ALA A 93 -4.47 1.33 6.28
CA ALA A 93 -4.03 2.22 5.21
C ALA A 93 -3.05 3.30 5.70
N ALA A 94 -3.29 3.87 6.89
CA ALA A 94 -2.37 4.82 7.50
C ALA A 94 -1.03 4.17 7.92
N ALA A 95 -1.05 2.93 8.41
CA ALA A 95 0.15 2.18 8.74
C ALA A 95 0.97 1.83 7.49
N GLU A 96 0.31 1.37 6.42
CA GLU A 96 0.93 1.11 5.12
C GLU A 96 1.53 2.39 4.52
N ALA A 97 0.79 3.51 4.56
CA ALA A 97 1.30 4.80 4.09
C ALA A 97 2.53 5.27 4.88
N ARG A 98 2.56 5.07 6.21
CA ARG A 98 3.74 5.38 7.04
C ARG A 98 4.92 4.46 6.75
N ALA A 99 4.68 3.16 6.55
CA ALA A 99 5.71 2.20 6.16
C ALA A 99 6.30 2.54 4.78
N LEU A 100 5.46 2.96 3.84
CA LEU A 100 5.90 3.45 2.54
C LEU A 100 6.66 4.77 2.64
N ALA A 101 6.23 5.73 3.47
CA ALA A 101 6.92 7.01 3.65
C ALA A 101 8.31 6.86 4.32
N GLN A 102 8.42 5.96 5.30
CA GLN A 102 9.70 5.61 5.95
C GLN A 102 10.69 4.94 4.98
N ALA A 103 10.20 4.38 3.87
CA ALA A 103 11.03 3.75 2.85
C ALA A 103 11.49 4.71 1.74
N THR A 104 11.72 6.00 2.02
CA THR A 104 12.36 6.95 1.07
C THR A 104 13.81 7.26 1.41
N ARG A 105 14.23 6.97 2.64
CA ARG A 105 15.57 7.24 3.16
C ARG A 105 16.32 5.94 3.41
N ASP A 106 17.64 5.98 3.27
CA ASP A 106 18.54 4.91 3.70
C ASP A 106 18.67 4.98 5.23
N PRO A 107 18.36 3.91 5.98
CA PRO A 107 18.33 3.96 7.45
C PRO A 107 19.71 4.17 8.09
N LEU A 108 20.79 3.87 7.35
CA LEU A 108 22.14 3.99 7.86
C LEU A 108 22.71 5.40 7.65
N THR A 109 22.46 6.02 6.50
CA THR A 109 23.04 7.33 6.12
C THR A 109 22.05 8.49 6.13
N GLY A 110 20.74 8.23 6.18
CA GLY A 110 19.72 9.27 6.05
C GLY A 110 19.60 9.90 4.65
N LEU A 111 20.40 9.45 3.67
CA LEU A 111 20.29 9.87 2.28
C LEU A 111 19.04 9.28 1.62
N VAL A 112 18.69 9.78 0.44
CA VAL A 112 17.61 9.20 -0.37
C VAL A 112 17.98 7.74 -0.71
N ASN A 113 17.03 6.81 -0.62
CA ASN A 113 17.31 5.42 -0.97
C ASN A 113 17.12 5.13 -2.46
N ARG A 114 17.40 3.90 -2.89
CA ARG A 114 17.26 3.48 -4.30
C ARG A 114 15.89 3.81 -4.90
N ARG A 115 14.81 3.57 -4.16
CA ARG A 115 13.45 3.76 -4.69
C ARG A 115 13.19 5.24 -4.94
N ALA A 116 13.43 6.07 -3.95
CA ALA A 116 13.23 7.50 -4.07
C ALA A 116 14.21 8.14 -5.07
N LEU A 117 15.44 7.62 -5.24
CA LEU A 117 16.35 8.05 -6.30
C LEU A 117 15.72 7.89 -7.70
N VAL A 118 15.04 6.77 -7.95
CA VAL A 118 14.38 6.53 -9.24
C VAL A 118 13.20 7.48 -9.41
N GLU A 119 12.35 7.63 -8.40
CA GLU A 119 11.16 8.49 -8.43
C GLU A 119 11.55 9.98 -8.61
N ASP A 120 12.42 10.49 -7.74
CA ASP A 120 12.89 11.88 -7.75
C ASP A 120 13.76 12.17 -8.99
N GLY A 121 14.58 11.20 -9.42
CA GLY A 121 15.37 11.30 -10.64
C GLY A 121 14.51 11.42 -11.89
N CYS A 122 13.42 10.64 -11.99
CA CYS A 122 12.45 10.77 -13.09
C CYS A 122 11.81 12.16 -13.11
N ALA A 123 11.41 12.67 -11.95
CA ALA A 123 10.83 14.01 -11.82
C ALA A 123 11.84 15.10 -12.22
N MET A 124 13.10 14.97 -11.81
CA MET A 124 14.19 15.89 -12.14
C MET A 124 14.45 15.92 -13.66
N ILE A 125 14.52 14.76 -14.32
CA ILE A 125 14.69 14.66 -15.78
C ILE A 125 13.53 15.34 -16.50
N ALA A 126 12.28 15.08 -16.08
CA ALA A 126 11.11 15.70 -16.67
C ALA A 126 11.12 17.23 -16.53
N GLN A 127 11.55 17.75 -15.38
CA GLN A 127 11.69 19.18 -15.14
C GLN A 127 12.81 19.82 -15.97
N ALA A 128 13.97 19.15 -16.08
CA ALA A 128 15.09 19.62 -16.89
C ALA A 128 14.71 19.71 -18.37
N LYS A 129 13.99 18.69 -18.90
CA LYS A 129 13.47 18.68 -20.27
C LYS A 129 12.55 19.87 -20.55
N ARG A 130 11.65 20.22 -19.62
CA ARG A 130 10.77 21.41 -19.76
C ARG A 130 11.54 22.73 -19.78
N ARG A 131 12.73 22.78 -19.20
CA ARG A 131 13.60 23.96 -19.13
C ARG A 131 14.73 23.95 -20.16
N TYR A 132 14.72 22.99 -21.10
CA TYR A 132 15.81 22.78 -22.06
C TYR A 132 17.18 22.61 -21.39
N LYS A 133 17.22 21.97 -20.22
CA LYS A 133 18.43 21.61 -19.47
C LYS A 133 18.67 20.10 -19.48
N ALA A 134 19.90 19.70 -19.18
CA ALA A 134 20.29 18.31 -18.96
C ALA A 134 20.46 18.01 -17.46
N VAL A 135 20.34 16.73 -17.10
CA VAL A 135 20.68 16.18 -15.78
C VAL A 135 21.89 15.27 -15.97
N ALA A 136 22.87 15.36 -15.08
CA ALA A 136 24.01 14.44 -15.03
C ALA A 136 23.88 13.59 -13.77
N LEU A 137 24.06 12.28 -13.89
CA LEU A 137 24.06 11.36 -12.75
C LEU A 137 25.48 10.84 -12.53
N LEU A 138 26.03 11.09 -11.35
CA LEU A 138 27.30 10.54 -10.90
C LEU A 138 27.05 9.35 -9.98
N MET A 139 27.61 8.20 -10.35
CA MET A 139 27.63 6.98 -9.53
C MET A 139 29.00 6.84 -8.87
N ILE A 140 29.02 6.69 -7.55
CA ILE A 140 30.24 6.67 -6.72
C ILE A 140 30.25 5.36 -5.94
N ASN A 141 31.39 4.67 -5.88
CA ASN A 141 31.58 3.50 -5.02
C ASN A 141 32.83 3.70 -4.16
N ILE A 142 32.80 3.21 -2.92
CA ILE A 142 33.98 3.23 -2.04
C ILE A 142 34.92 2.08 -2.39
N ASP A 143 36.14 2.40 -2.78
CA ASP A 143 37.14 1.39 -3.12
C ASP A 143 37.47 0.48 -1.93
N GLN A 144 37.52 -0.83 -2.21
CA GLN A 144 37.92 -1.86 -1.25
C GLN A 144 37.07 -1.90 0.04
N PHE A 145 35.83 -1.43 0.02
CA PHE A 145 34.94 -1.40 1.20
C PHE A 145 34.80 -2.76 1.91
N ARG A 146 34.72 -3.86 1.15
CA ARG A 146 34.69 -5.22 1.70
C ARG A 146 35.93 -5.53 2.54
N ARG A 147 37.11 -5.06 2.14
CA ARG A 147 38.37 -5.29 2.87
C ARG A 147 38.35 -4.58 4.22
N ILE A 148 37.78 -3.37 4.27
CA ILE A 148 37.57 -2.62 5.52
C ILE A 148 36.65 -3.40 6.46
N ASN A 149 35.51 -3.89 5.97
CA ASN A 149 34.60 -4.71 6.76
C ASN A 149 35.26 -5.98 7.31
N HIS A 150 36.10 -6.64 6.52
CA HIS A 150 36.79 -7.85 6.94
C HIS A 150 37.85 -7.58 8.03
N HIS A 151 38.62 -6.50 7.93
CA HIS A 151 39.69 -6.21 8.89
C HIS A 151 39.22 -5.49 10.15
N HIS A 152 38.17 -4.67 10.04
CA HIS A 152 37.74 -3.75 11.11
C HIS A 152 36.30 -4.01 11.58
N GLY A 153 35.57 -4.93 10.92
CA GLY A 153 34.19 -5.25 11.25
C GLY A 153 33.18 -4.30 10.61
N HIS A 154 31.93 -4.76 10.54
CA HIS A 154 30.82 -4.03 9.90
C HIS A 154 30.52 -2.68 10.57
N ALA A 155 30.70 -2.56 11.89
CA ALA A 155 30.45 -1.30 12.60
C ALA A 155 31.36 -0.15 12.10
N ILE A 156 32.62 -0.47 11.77
CA ILE A 156 33.57 0.50 11.20
C ILE A 156 33.18 0.85 9.76
N GLY A 157 32.77 -0.15 8.96
CA GLY A 157 32.24 0.11 7.62
C GLY A 157 30.99 0.99 7.63
N ASP A 158 30.09 0.76 8.57
CA ASP A 158 28.89 1.57 8.76
C ASP A 158 29.23 3.01 9.17
N ALA A 159 30.22 3.19 10.04
CA ALA A 159 30.72 4.53 10.38
C ALA A 159 31.32 5.24 9.16
N LEU A 160 32.12 4.54 8.36
CA LEU A 160 32.69 5.08 7.12
C LEU A 160 31.59 5.50 6.13
N LEU A 161 30.52 4.71 6.00
CA LEU A 161 29.41 5.05 5.12
C LEU A 161 28.64 6.29 5.56
N ARG A 162 28.48 6.49 6.88
CA ARG A 162 27.88 7.72 7.44
C ARG A 162 28.76 8.94 7.16
N GLU A 163 30.05 8.83 7.44
CA GLU A 163 31.00 9.91 7.19
C GLU A 163 31.04 10.29 5.70
N PHE A 164 31.06 9.28 4.81
CA PHE A 164 31.05 9.52 3.38
C PHE A 164 29.76 10.19 2.88
N ALA A 165 28.62 9.84 3.49
CA ALA A 165 27.35 10.50 3.21
C ALA A 165 27.39 11.98 3.57
N ASP A 166 27.93 12.31 4.75
CA ASP A 166 28.07 13.69 5.22
C ASP A 166 29.01 14.50 4.32
N VAL A 167 30.14 13.90 3.91
CA VAL A 167 31.09 14.54 2.98
C VAL A 167 30.44 14.84 1.63
N ILE A 168 29.70 13.89 1.04
CA ILE A 168 28.99 14.14 -0.23
C ILE A 168 27.93 15.22 -0.05
N ALA A 169 27.18 15.21 1.05
CA ALA A 169 26.13 16.20 1.32
C ALA A 169 26.67 17.64 1.39
N VAL A 170 27.90 17.81 1.89
CA VAL A 170 28.56 19.13 1.97
C VAL A 170 29.10 19.59 0.61
N ILE A 171 29.62 18.68 -0.20
CA ILE A 171 30.28 19.03 -1.48
C ILE A 171 29.27 19.17 -2.62
N ALA A 172 28.13 18.49 -2.53
CA ALA A 172 27.12 18.49 -3.58
C ALA A 172 26.53 19.89 -3.83
N PRO A 173 26.23 20.24 -5.09
CA PRO A 173 25.56 21.50 -5.42
C PRO A 173 24.20 21.66 -4.72
N ALA A 174 23.82 22.90 -4.47
CA ALA A 174 22.50 23.21 -3.92
C ALA A 174 21.37 22.67 -4.83
N GLY A 175 20.48 21.86 -4.25
CA GLY A 175 19.38 21.22 -4.97
C GLY A 175 19.73 19.91 -5.69
N ALA A 176 20.96 19.41 -5.50
CA ALA A 176 21.34 18.08 -5.98
C ALA A 176 20.57 16.97 -5.25
N LEU A 177 20.25 15.91 -5.97
CA LEU A 177 19.65 14.70 -5.43
C LEU A 177 20.76 13.74 -5.02
N ILE A 178 20.89 13.53 -3.70
CA ILE A 178 21.93 12.67 -3.12
C ILE A 178 21.29 11.41 -2.55
N ALA A 179 21.75 10.25 -3.01
CA ALA A 179 21.16 8.98 -2.66
C ALA A 179 22.20 7.90 -2.36
N ARG A 180 21.77 6.90 -1.58
CA ARG A 180 22.47 5.62 -1.39
C ARG A 180 21.60 4.49 -1.95
N PRO A 181 21.88 4.02 -3.18
CA PRO A 181 21.16 2.90 -3.78
C PRO A 181 21.35 1.57 -3.06
N GLY A 182 22.36 1.44 -2.20
CA GLY A 182 22.64 0.28 -1.37
C GLY A 182 24.10 -0.17 -1.45
N GLY A 183 24.51 -1.04 -0.52
CA GLY A 183 25.91 -1.48 -0.42
C GLY A 183 26.84 -0.32 -0.07
N ASP A 184 27.94 -0.21 -0.81
CA ASP A 184 28.97 0.83 -0.74
C ASP A 184 28.82 1.92 -1.81
N GLY A 185 27.71 1.90 -2.56
CA GLY A 185 27.45 2.80 -3.67
C GLY A 185 26.59 4.01 -3.29
N PHE A 186 26.92 5.16 -3.88
CA PHE A 186 26.24 6.44 -3.75
C PHE A 186 25.92 7.01 -5.13
N ALA A 187 24.94 7.90 -5.18
CA ALA A 187 24.50 8.58 -6.38
C ALA A 187 24.28 10.07 -6.11
N CYS A 188 24.68 10.92 -7.06
CA CYS A 188 24.45 12.36 -7.03
C CYS A 188 23.93 12.82 -8.40
N ALA A 189 22.82 13.54 -8.45
CA ALA A 189 22.23 14.09 -9.67
C ALA A 189 21.87 15.57 -9.56
#